data_AF-A0A951DHG0-F1
#
_entry.id   AF-A0A951DHG0-F1
#
_cell.length_a   1.000
_cell.length_b   1.000
_cell.length_c   1.000
_cell.angle_alpha   90.00
_cell.angle_beta   90.00
_cell.angle_gamma   90.00
#
_symmetry.space_group_name_H-M   'P 1'
#
loop_
_entity.id
_entity.type
_entity.pdbx_description
1 polymer ?
#
loop_
_entity_poly.entity_id
_entity_poly.type
_entity_poly.pdbx_seq_one_letter_code
_entity_poly.pdbx_strand_id
1 'polypeptide(L)'
;MPKFEHESHTEDPSAFFERRRMRRVRMIVELTLNLISSDRTVSHREARCLVECARKAVLELFPGFERRYENVVRPHFDRVLQQRWPDEELRYTSPHEMVN
;
A
#
# COMPACT_ATOMS: atom_id res chain seq x y z
N MET A 1 11.37 -21.74 -28.18
CA MET A 1 10.68 -21.71 -26.86
C MET A 1 9.69 -20.55 -26.88
N PRO A 2 8.40 -20.76 -26.55
CA PRO A 2 7.31 -19.83 -26.89
C PRO A 2 6.94 -18.83 -25.77
N LYS A 3 6.50 -17.66 -26.23
CA LYS A 3 5.47 -16.73 -25.71
C LYS A 3 5.48 -16.33 -24.23
N PHE A 4 5.92 -15.10 -23.98
CA PHE A 4 5.27 -14.23 -23.00
C PHE A 4 4.98 -12.88 -23.65
N GLU A 5 3.98 -12.87 -24.52
CA GLU A 5 3.21 -11.65 -24.81
C GLU A 5 2.47 -11.31 -23.50
N HIS A 6 3.07 -10.45 -22.67
CA HIS A 6 2.29 -9.68 -21.70
C HIS A 6 1.63 -8.55 -22.49
N GLU A 7 0.63 -8.93 -23.29
CA GLU A 7 -0.38 -7.98 -23.74
C GLU A 7 -1.22 -7.68 -22.51
N SER A 8 -0.71 -6.77 -21.67
CA SER A 8 -1.47 -6.14 -20.62
C SER A 8 -2.58 -5.38 -21.32
N HIS A 9 -3.73 -6.06 -21.44
CA HIS A 9 -4.97 -5.54 -21.97
C HIS A 9 -5.34 -4.32 -21.12
N THR A 10 -4.88 -3.14 -21.53
CA THR A 10 -5.34 -1.86 -21.03
C THR A 10 -6.72 -1.66 -21.62
N GLU A 11 -7.72 -2.32 -21.04
CA GLU A 11 -9.09 -1.84 -21.11
C GLU A 11 -9.05 -0.44 -20.52
N ASP A 12 -9.15 0.59 -21.38
CA ASP A 12 -9.31 1.98 -20.99
C ASP A 12 -10.66 2.09 -20.27
N PRO A 13 -10.69 2.04 -18.93
CA PRO A 13 -11.95 2.09 -18.22
C PRO A 13 -12.28 3.57 -18.17
N SER A 14 -13.36 3.98 -18.84
CA SER A 14 -13.73 5.40 -19.01
C SER A 14 -13.36 6.27 -17.80
N ALA A 15 -12.89 7.50 -18.00
CA ALA A 15 -12.35 8.39 -16.95
C ALA A 15 -13.17 8.44 -15.63
N PHE A 16 -14.47 8.12 -15.68
CA PHE A 16 -15.30 7.85 -14.52
C PHE A 16 -14.82 6.69 -13.63
N PHE A 17 -14.54 5.52 -14.20
CA PHE A 17 -14.04 4.33 -13.49
C PHE A 17 -12.67 4.57 -12.89
N GLU A 18 -11.76 5.26 -13.59
CA GLU A 18 -10.46 5.68 -13.05
C GLU A 18 -10.63 6.59 -11.84
N ARG A 19 -11.48 7.62 -11.93
CA ARG A 19 -11.79 8.51 -10.81
C ARG A 19 -12.37 7.75 -9.63
N ARG A 20 -13.24 6.75 -9.88
CA ARG A 20 -13.83 5.92 -8.82
C ARG A 20 -12.77 5.03 -8.15
N ARG A 21 -11.87 4.41 -8.92
CA ARG A 21 -10.75 3.62 -8.40
C ARG A 21 -9.82 4.49 -7.55
N MET A 22 -9.41 5.66 -8.04
CA MET A 22 -8.56 6.58 -7.27
C MET A 22 -9.20 7.05 -5.96
N ARG A 23 -10.51 7.31 -5.94
CA ARG A 23 -11.23 7.62 -4.69
C ARG A 23 -11.17 6.47 -3.69
N ARG A 24 -11.31 5.22 -4.16
CA ARG A 24 -11.22 4.03 -3.29
C ARG A 24 -9.82 3.85 -2.73
N VAL A 25 -8.79 4.00 -3.56
CA VAL A 25 -7.39 3.95 -3.12
C VAL A 25 -7.15 5.00 -2.03
N ARG A 26 -7.57 6.24 -2.27
CA ARG A 26 -7.47 7.31 -1.29
C ARG A 26 -8.18 6.97 0.02
N MET A 27 -9.41 6.47 -0.06
CA MET A 27 -10.19 6.07 1.11
C MET A 27 -9.48 4.97 1.93
N ILE A 28 -8.96 3.92 1.28
CA ILE A 28 -8.22 2.85 1.96
C ILE A 28 -7.02 3.43 2.70
N VAL A 29 -6.21 4.25 2.01
CA VAL A 29 -5.01 4.84 2.59
C VAL A 29 -5.35 5.74 3.78
N GLU A 30 -6.31 6.65 3.63
CA GLU A 30 -6.71 7.57 4.70
C GLU A 30 -7.28 6.84 5.91
N LEU A 31 -8.11 5.81 5.72
CA LEU A 31 -8.66 5.02 6.81
C LEU A 31 -7.58 4.25 7.56
N THR A 32 -6.65 3.61 6.84
CA THR A 32 -5.54 2.88 7.45
C THR A 32 -4.63 3.83 8.23
N LEU A 33 -4.29 5.00 7.67
CA LEU A 33 -3.49 6.02 8.37
C LEU A 33 -4.20 6.53 9.63
N ASN A 34 -5.51 6.76 9.57
CA ASN A 34 -6.28 7.22 10.74
C ASN A 34 -6.33 6.16 11.83
N LEU A 35 -6.56 4.89 11.46
CA LEU A 35 -6.56 3.77 12.41
C LEU A 35 -5.20 3.62 13.10
N ILE A 36 -4.11 3.59 12.32
CA ILE A 36 -2.75 3.45 12.87
C ILE A 36 -2.32 4.69 13.66
N SER A 37 -2.78 5.89 13.33
CA SER A 37 -2.40 7.09 14.08
C SER A 37 -3.20 7.26 15.39
N SER A 38 -4.48 6.89 15.38
CA SER A 38 -5.43 7.29 16.43
C SER A 38 -5.72 6.20 17.45
N ASP A 39 -5.78 4.92 17.04
CA ASP A 39 -6.18 3.84 17.92
C ASP A 39 -4.98 3.31 18.73
N ARG A 40 -4.91 3.67 20.02
CA ARG A 40 -3.83 3.29 20.95
C ARG A 40 -3.77 1.79 21.25
N THR A 41 -4.80 1.02 20.96
CA THR A 41 -4.83 -0.43 21.21
C THR A 41 -4.09 -1.23 20.14
N VAL A 42 -3.94 -0.67 18.94
CA VAL A 42 -3.18 -1.27 17.84
C VAL A 42 -1.70 -1.38 18.23
N SER A 43 -1.13 -2.58 18.11
CA SER A 43 0.30 -2.84 18.27
C SER A 43 1.11 -2.56 17.00
N HIS A 44 2.45 -2.44 17.09
CA HIS A 44 3.32 -2.26 15.93
C HIS A 44 3.13 -3.37 14.88
N ARG A 45 3.03 -4.63 15.33
CA ARG A 45 2.81 -5.80 14.46
C ARG A 45 1.47 -5.72 13.72
N GLU A 46 0.41 -5.32 14.41
CA GLU A 46 -0.90 -5.14 13.79
C GLU A 46 -0.89 -3.97 12.81
N ALA A 47 -0.25 -2.85 13.15
CA ALA A 47 -0.10 -1.71 12.26
C ALA A 47 0.63 -2.10 10.96
N ARG A 48 1.71 -2.88 11.05
CA ARG A 48 2.40 -3.44 9.88
C ARG A 48 1.50 -4.36 9.05
N CYS A 49 0.74 -5.23 9.71
CA CYS A 49 -0.24 -6.07 9.03
C CYS A 49 -1.30 -5.24 8.29
N LEU A 50 -1.80 -4.17 8.91
CA LEU A 50 -2.74 -3.24 8.29
C LEU A 50 -2.14 -2.53 7.06
N VAL A 51 -0.86 -2.13 7.11
CA VAL A 51 -0.16 -1.56 5.95
C VAL A 51 -0.05 -2.57 4.81
N GLU A 52 0.33 -3.81 5.09
CA GLU A 52 0.41 -4.87 4.07
C GLU A 52 -0.98 -5.20 3.49
N CYS A 53 -2.03 -5.24 4.31
CA CYS A 53 -3.40 -5.42 3.86
C CYS A 53 -3.86 -4.25 2.98
N ALA A 54 -3.54 -3.01 3.36
CA ALA A 54 -3.84 -1.83 2.56
C ALA A 54 -3.10 -1.86 1.21
N ARG A 55 -1.83 -2.27 1.19
CA ARG A 55 -1.06 -2.47 -0.04
C ARG A 55 -1.75 -3.46 -0.96
N LYS A 56 -2.07 -4.66 -0.46
CA LYS A 56 -2.75 -5.71 -1.24
C LYS A 56 -4.06 -5.20 -1.82
N ALA A 57 -4.92 -4.59 -0.99
CA ALA A 57 -6.20 -4.05 -1.44
C ALA A 57 -6.06 -2.96 -2.51
N VAL A 58 -5.04 -2.09 -2.41
CA VAL A 58 -4.76 -1.06 -3.42
C VAL A 58 -4.30 -1.68 -4.74
N LEU A 59 -3.41 -2.67 -4.70
CA LEU A 59 -2.88 -3.33 -5.90
C LEU A 59 -3.93 -4.22 -6.59
N GLU A 60 -4.83 -4.83 -5.82
CA GLU A 60 -6.00 -5.55 -6.37
C GLU A 60 -6.97 -4.60 -7.07
N LEU A 61 -7.18 -3.39 -6.54
CA LEU A 61 -8.06 -2.38 -7.14
C LEU A 61 -7.44 -1.70 -8.36
N PHE A 62 -6.11 -1.58 -8.40
CA PHE A 62 -5.38 -0.94 -9.49
C PHE A 62 -4.09 -1.74 -9.78
N PRO A 63 -4.19 -2.82 -10.57
CA PRO A 63 -3.02 -3.56 -11.04
C PRO A 63 -2.08 -2.62 -11.81
N GLY A 64 -0.76 -2.69 -11.58
CA GLY A 64 0.21 -1.77 -12.18
C GLY A 64 0.47 -0.50 -11.34
N PHE A 65 -0.18 -0.34 -10.18
CA PHE A 65 0.06 0.79 -9.27
C PHE A 65 1.29 0.58 -8.38
N GLU A 66 2.01 -0.53 -8.46
CA GLU A 66 3.09 -0.94 -7.54
C GLU A 66 4.14 0.16 -7.40
N ARG A 67 4.73 0.59 -8.51
CA ARG A 67 5.77 1.63 -8.48
C ARG A 67 5.25 2.96 -7.92
N ARG A 68 3.99 3.28 -8.16
CA ARG A 68 3.36 4.51 -7.66
C ARG A 68 3.02 4.40 -6.18
N TYR A 69 2.60 3.23 -5.73
CA TYR A 69 2.40 2.91 -4.33
C TYR A 69 3.68 3.13 -3.53
N GLU A 70 4.79 2.53 -3.98
CA GLU A 70 6.09 2.63 -3.31
C GLU A 70 6.58 4.08 -3.19
N ASN A 71 6.38 4.89 -4.24
CA ASN A 71 6.87 6.28 -4.26
C ASN A 71 5.94 7.28 -3.55
N VAL A 72 4.63 7.05 -3.56
CA VAL A 72 3.64 8.03 -3.10
C VAL A 72 2.97 7.58 -1.80
N VAL A 73 2.51 6.33 -1.74
CA VAL A 73 1.69 5.85 -0.62
C VAL A 73 2.54 5.35 0.53
N ARG A 74 3.55 4.51 0.25
CA ARG A 74 4.42 3.90 1.27
C ARG A 74 5.04 4.94 2.23
N PRO A 75 5.58 6.08 1.77
CA PRO A 75 6.20 7.06 2.67
C PRO A 75 5.23 7.63 3.72
N HIS A 76 3.92 7.66 3.45
CA HIS A 76 2.93 8.08 4.43
C HIS A 76 2.77 7.06 5.56
N PHE A 77 2.77 5.77 5.23
CA PHE A 77 2.73 4.70 6.23
C PHE A 77 4.02 4.63 7.04
N ASP A 78 5.17 4.68 6.36
CA ASP A 78 6.48 4.68 7.00
C ASP A 78 6.59 5.81 8.03
N ARG A 79 6.15 7.02 7.67
CA ARG A 79 6.15 8.17 8.58
C ARG A 79 5.30 7.93 9.83
N VAL A 80 4.09 7.38 9.69
CA VAL A 80 3.21 7.12 10.84
C VAL A 80 3.78 6.01 11.74
N LEU A 81 4.35 4.96 11.14
CA LEU A 81 4.99 3.87 11.88
C LEU A 81 6.22 4.38 12.65
N GLN A 82 7.11 5.14 12.00
CA GLN A 82 8.28 5.77 12.63
C GLN A 82 7.90 6.72 13.76
N GLN A 83 6.82 7.47 13.61
CA GLN A 83 6.35 8.39 14.64
C GLN A 83 5.80 7.68 15.88
N ARG A 84 5.15 6.53 15.70
CA ARG A 84 4.48 5.81 16.79
C ARG A 84 5.35 4.75 17.45
N TRP A 85 6.27 4.14 16.70
CA TRP A 85 7.15 3.05 17.13
C TRP A 85 8.57 3.20 16.56
N PRO A 86 9.31 4.25 16.93
CA PRO A 86 10.63 4.53 16.36
C PRO A 86 11.65 3.40 16.59
N ASP A 87 11.64 2.79 17.79
CA ASP A 87 12.60 1.75 18.16
C ASP A 87 12.30 0.41 17.48
N GLU A 88 11.02 0.04 17.39
CA GLU A 88 10.59 -1.19 16.72
C GLU A 88 10.76 -1.08 15.21
N GLU A 89 10.54 0.11 14.64
CA GLU A 89 10.73 0.37 13.23
C GLU A 89 12.20 0.30 12.82
N LEU A 90 13.12 0.78 13.67
CA LEU A 90 14.57 0.64 13.44
C LEU A 90 15.02 -0.83 13.45
N ARG A 91 14.35 -1.67 14.25
CA ARG A 91 14.63 -3.11 14.34
C ARG A 91 13.90 -3.93 13.30
N TYR A 92 12.91 -3.35 12.63
CA TYR A 92 12.14 -4.04 11.62
C TYR A 92 12.93 -4.11 10.32
N THR A 93 13.10 -5.33 9.82
CA THR A 93 13.61 -5.55 8.47
C THR A 93 12.45 -5.94 7.58
N SER A 94 12.23 -5.17 6.51
CA SER A 94 11.11 -5.45 5.60
C SER A 94 11.36 -6.75 4.87
N PRO A 95 10.41 -7.71 4.86
CA PRO A 95 10.51 -8.91 4.05
C PRO A 95 10.71 -8.60 2.55
N HIS A 96 10.23 -7.45 2.09
CA HIS A 96 10.37 -7.01 0.70
C HIS A 96 11.79 -6.54 0.34
N GLU A 97 12.65 -6.26 1.31
CA GLU A 97 14.08 -5.93 1.07
C GLU A 97 14.96 -7.19 0.91
N MET A 98 14.45 -8.37 1.29
CA MET A 98 15.19 -9.64 1.27
C MET A 98 15.05 -10.41 -0.07
N VAL A 99 14.28 -9.90 -1.03
CA VAL A 99 13.97 -10.59 -2.31
C VAL A 99 14.59 -9.85 -3.51
N ASN A 100 15.80 -9.32 -3.34
CA ASN A 100 16.62 -8.79 -4.44
C ASN A 100 17.96 -9.53 -4.51
#